data_AF-A0A2W6USJ3-F1
#
_entry.id   AF-A0A2W6USJ3-F1
#
_cell.length_a   1.000
_cell.length_b   1.000
_cell.length_c   1.000
_cell.angle_alpha   90.00
_cell.angle_beta   90.00
_cell.angle_gamma   90.00
#
_symmetry.space_group_name_H-M   'P 1'
#
loop_
_entity.id
_entity.type
_entity.pdbx_description
1 polymer ?
#
loop_
_entity_poly.entity_id
_entity_poly.type
_entity_poly.pdbx_seq_one_letter_code
_entity_poly.pdbx_strand_id
1 'polypeptide(L)'
;MREVEVYLGETEPSRLVGVLRPSFSGGVLASSSFEYDSDYLSTGYGLSPDLPLQPGRIWAPESNTLFGAFADASPDEWDQPIIHAARARAAKNDGVRPGRISEFDYLLGVSDMTRMGALRMKEPGSDVWLSSGDGVADMYELPRILAAARRYEAHEATDEDIAYLNGVATSPGAVRRSPQSQSAA
;
A
#
# COMPACT_ATOMS: atom_id res chain seq x y z
N MET A 1 5.15 15.45 8.73
CA MET A 1 5.88 14.18 8.54
C MET A 1 5.35 13.24 9.59
N ARG A 2 4.63 12.19 9.21
CA ARG A 2 4.08 11.22 10.17
C ARG A 2 4.90 9.94 10.04
N GLU A 3 5.67 9.66 11.08
CA GLU A 3 6.18 8.31 11.31
C GLU A 3 5.01 7.37 11.61
N VAL A 4 5.22 6.08 11.41
CA VAL A 4 4.20 5.06 11.68
C VAL A 4 4.82 3.93 12.49
N GLU A 5 4.05 3.43 13.44
CA GLU A 5 4.37 2.21 14.17
C GLU A 5 4.01 1.02 13.30
N VAL A 6 4.92 0.06 13.21
CA VAL A 6 4.78 -1.18 12.45
C VAL A 6 4.56 -2.33 13.42
N TYR A 7 3.49 -3.08 13.20
CA TYR A 7 3.08 -4.23 14.00
C TYR A 7 3.09 -5.50 13.16
N LEU A 8 3.29 -6.64 13.83
CA LEU A 8 3.20 -7.97 13.27
C LEU A 8 2.01 -8.73 13.89
N GLY A 9 1.14 -9.28 13.05
CA GLY A 9 0.04 -10.16 13.46
C GLY A 9 -1.32 -9.76 12.86
N GLU A 10 -2.13 -10.76 12.53
CA GLU A 10 -3.49 -10.59 11.96
C GLU A 10 -4.58 -10.48 13.03
N THR A 11 -4.33 -11.04 14.22
CA THR A 11 -5.25 -11.03 15.36
C THR A 11 -4.48 -10.68 16.63
N GLU A 12 -5.16 -10.05 17.59
CA GLU A 12 -4.55 -9.70 18.86
C GLU A 12 -4.06 -10.96 19.63
N PRO A 13 -2.89 -10.89 20.30
CA PRO A 13 -2.07 -9.70 20.48
C PRO A 13 -1.18 -9.37 19.27
N SER A 14 -1.34 -8.16 18.73
CA SER A 14 -0.44 -7.62 17.70
C SER A 14 0.86 -7.15 18.35
N ARG A 15 2.00 -7.49 17.74
CA ARG A 15 3.31 -7.20 18.32
C ARG A 15 3.93 -5.98 17.67
N LEU A 16 4.28 -4.96 18.46
CA LEU A 16 5.06 -3.83 17.96
C LEU A 16 6.44 -4.32 17.49
N VAL A 17 6.77 -4.03 16.24
CA VAL A 17 8.03 -4.40 15.60
C VAL A 17 9.02 -3.25 15.64
N GLY A 18 8.52 -2.03 15.42
CA GLY A 18 9.35 -0.84 15.35
C GLY A 18 8.64 0.33 14.68
N VAL A 19 9.41 1.33 14.29
CA VAL A 19 8.88 2.58 13.74
C VAL A 19 9.51 2.88 12.38
N LEU A 20 8.65 3.04 11.37
CA LEU A 20 9.02 3.44 10.02
C LEU A 20 8.87 4.95 9.85
N ARG A 21 9.87 5.59 9.26
CA ARG A 21 9.97 7.05 9.13
C ARG A 21 10.29 7.44 7.69
N PRO A 22 9.42 8.20 7.02
CA PRO A 22 9.69 8.69 5.68
C PRO A 22 10.54 9.98 5.74
N SER A 23 11.43 10.13 4.77
CA SER A 23 12.17 11.36 4.49
C SER A 23 11.77 11.89 3.12
N PHE A 24 11.30 13.13 3.05
CA PHE A 24 10.79 13.75 1.83
C PHE A 24 11.70 14.88 1.36
N SER A 25 11.93 14.95 0.05
CA SER A 25 12.60 16.06 -0.62
C SER A 25 11.73 16.57 -1.77
N GLY A 26 11.36 17.86 -1.75
CA GLY A 26 10.51 18.46 -2.78
C GLY A 26 9.12 17.80 -2.93
N GLY A 27 8.59 17.20 -1.85
CA GLY A 27 7.33 16.47 -1.88
C GLY A 27 7.40 15.08 -2.54
N VAL A 28 8.60 14.56 -2.78
CA VAL A 28 8.86 13.19 -3.23
C VAL A 28 9.53 12.43 -2.08
N LEU A 29 9.21 11.15 -1.90
CA LEU A 29 9.90 10.31 -0.93
C LEU A 29 11.36 10.17 -1.37
N ALA A 30 12.28 10.67 -0.56
CA ALA A 30 13.71 10.65 -0.84
C ALA A 30 14.39 9.44 -0.22
N SER A 31 13.95 9.02 0.96
CA SER A 31 14.38 7.79 1.62
C SER A 31 13.42 7.42 2.74
N SER A 32 13.65 6.28 3.37
CA SER A 32 13.02 5.93 4.65
C SER A 32 14.03 5.37 5.62
N SER A 33 13.67 5.38 6.89
CA SER A 33 14.42 4.74 7.95
C SER A 33 13.52 3.94 8.86
N PHE A 34 14.04 2.84 9.39
CA PHE A 34 13.34 1.97 10.31
C PHE A 34 14.17 1.75 11.56
N GLU A 35 13.50 1.65 12.70
CA GLU A 35 14.12 1.40 13.99
C GLU A 35 13.29 0.35 14.73
N TYR A 36 13.90 -0.79 15.02
CA TYR A 36 13.24 -1.87 15.73
C TYR A 36 12.94 -1.49 17.18
N ASP A 37 11.81 -1.97 17.67
CA ASP A 37 11.44 -1.88 19.08
C ASP A 37 12.38 -2.76 19.93
N SER A 38 12.70 -2.29 21.15
CA SER A 38 13.62 -3.01 22.05
C SER A 38 13.11 -4.39 22.44
N ASP A 39 11.80 -4.54 22.63
CA ASP A 39 11.20 -5.82 22.97
C ASP A 39 11.16 -6.73 21.74
N TYR A 40 11.02 -6.16 20.55
CA TYR A 40 11.13 -6.91 19.29
C TYR A 40 12.54 -7.47 19.06
N LEU A 41 13.58 -6.69 19.31
CA LEU A 41 14.98 -7.10 19.14
C LEU A 41 15.36 -8.36 19.92
N SER A 42 14.70 -8.62 21.05
CA SER A 42 15.02 -9.76 21.93
C SER A 42 14.58 -11.12 21.38
N THR A 43 13.51 -11.17 20.58
CA THR A 43 12.84 -12.43 20.20
C THR A 43 12.24 -12.42 18.79
N GLY A 44 12.42 -11.32 18.05
CA GLY A 44 11.93 -11.17 16.69
C GLY A 44 12.86 -11.74 15.63
N TYR A 45 12.62 -11.35 14.39
CA TYR A 45 13.44 -11.67 13.22
C TYR A 45 13.52 -10.47 12.28
N GLY A 46 14.54 -10.43 11.43
CA GLY A 46 14.70 -9.37 10.44
C GLY A 46 13.59 -9.44 9.39
N LEU A 47 12.93 -8.32 9.10
CA LEU A 47 11.75 -8.30 8.23
C LEU A 47 12.08 -8.60 6.76
N SER A 48 13.27 -8.21 6.30
CA SER A 48 13.75 -8.45 4.94
C SER A 48 15.29 -8.47 4.90
N PRO A 49 15.92 -8.95 3.82
CA PRO A 49 17.38 -8.99 3.71
C PRO A 49 18.07 -7.63 3.87
N ASP A 50 17.41 -6.56 3.44
CA ASP A 50 17.85 -5.17 3.58
C ASP A 50 17.43 -4.53 4.92
N LEU A 51 16.71 -5.27 5.78
CA LEU A 51 16.28 -4.84 7.10
C LEU A 51 16.57 -5.93 8.16
N PRO A 52 17.85 -6.25 8.43
CA PRO A 52 18.24 -7.27 9.40
C PRO A 52 17.87 -6.85 10.84
N LEU A 53 17.66 -7.82 11.73
CA LEU A 53 17.34 -7.56 13.13
C LEU A 53 18.57 -7.02 13.87
N GLN A 54 18.66 -5.70 14.03
CA GLN A 54 19.74 -5.03 14.74
C GLN A 54 19.26 -3.76 15.43
N PRO A 55 19.88 -3.37 16.55
CA PRO A 55 19.52 -2.13 17.25
C PRO A 55 19.88 -0.89 16.45
N GLY A 56 19.17 0.19 16.73
CA GLY A 56 19.40 1.51 16.13
C GLY A 56 18.71 1.69 14.79
N ARG A 57 18.94 2.86 14.21
CA ARG A 57 18.27 3.28 12.98
C ARG A 57 18.94 2.72 11.75
N ILE A 58 18.16 2.05 10.93
CA ILE A 58 18.55 1.50 9.64
C ILE A 58 17.93 2.39 8.56
N TRP A 59 18.68 2.69 7.52
CA TRP A 59 18.20 3.47 6.37
C TRP A 59 17.98 2.55 5.18
N ALA A 60 16.95 2.83 4.38
CA ALA A 60 16.71 2.11 3.15
C ALA A 60 17.95 2.23 2.22
N PRO A 61 18.27 1.19 1.43
CA PRO A 61 19.38 1.24 0.47
C PRO A 61 19.24 2.43 -0.49
N GLU A 62 20.34 3.04 -0.94
CA GLU A 62 20.29 4.22 -1.83
C GLU A 62 19.53 3.98 -3.14
N SER A 63 19.42 2.73 -3.59
CA SER A 63 18.65 2.36 -4.79
C SER A 63 17.13 2.40 -4.59
N ASN A 64 16.66 2.41 -3.35
CA ASN A 64 15.26 2.24 -2.98
C ASN A 64 14.83 3.30 -1.96
N THR A 65 13.58 3.73 -2.01
CA THR A 65 13.02 4.66 -1.01
C THR A 65 12.42 3.92 0.18
N LEU A 66 12.02 2.66 0.02
CA LEU A 66 11.47 1.75 1.03
C LEU A 66 12.28 0.45 1.11
N PHE A 67 12.22 -0.20 2.27
CA PHE A 67 12.76 -1.56 2.44
C PHE A 67 11.89 -2.59 1.71
N GLY A 68 12.48 -3.71 1.30
CA GLY A 68 11.78 -4.78 0.58
C GLY A 68 10.49 -5.23 1.26
N ALA A 69 10.53 -5.44 2.59
CA ALA A 69 9.34 -5.84 3.35
C ALA A 69 8.15 -4.86 3.25
N PHE A 70 8.42 -3.56 3.07
CA PHE A 70 7.37 -2.55 2.90
C PHE A 70 7.00 -2.33 1.43
N ALA A 71 7.95 -2.50 0.51
CA ALA A 71 7.68 -2.47 -0.92
C ALA A 71 6.76 -3.62 -1.33
N ASP A 72 6.98 -4.84 -0.81
CA ASP A 72 6.13 -6.01 -1.06
C ASP A 72 4.69 -5.83 -0.51
N ALA A 73 4.52 -4.93 0.46
CA ALA A 73 3.25 -4.56 1.08
C ALA A 73 2.55 -3.37 0.39
N SER A 74 3.16 -2.83 -0.67
CA SER A 74 2.67 -1.68 -1.44
C SER A 74 1.89 -2.16 -2.68
N PRO A 75 0.95 -1.35 -3.21
CA PRO A 75 0.16 -1.70 -4.37
C PRO A 75 1.04 -1.79 -5.62
N ASP A 76 0.68 -2.69 -6.52
CA ASP A 76 1.48 -2.98 -7.70
C ASP A 76 1.29 -1.94 -8.82
N GLU A 77 1.99 -2.14 -9.94
CA GLU A 77 1.93 -1.23 -11.09
C GLU A 77 0.56 -1.17 -11.78
N TRP A 78 -0.32 -2.17 -11.57
CA TRP A 78 -1.69 -2.16 -12.08
C TRP A 78 -2.63 -1.37 -11.17
N ASP A 79 -2.44 -1.44 -9.85
CA ASP A 79 -3.25 -0.75 -8.86
C ASP A 79 -2.98 0.76 -8.79
N GLN A 80 -1.72 1.17 -8.92
CA GLN A 80 -1.31 2.57 -8.77
C GLN A 80 -2.04 3.54 -9.71
N PRO A 81 -2.24 3.24 -11.01
CA PRO A 81 -3.07 4.07 -11.89
C PRO A 81 -4.51 4.28 -11.40
N ILE A 82 -5.14 3.26 -10.82
CA ILE A 82 -6.51 3.32 -10.30
C ILE A 82 -6.57 4.25 -9.09
N ILE A 83 -5.61 4.11 -8.17
CA ILE A 83 -5.47 4.98 -6.99
C ILE A 83 -5.25 6.44 -7.40
N HIS A 84 -4.36 6.67 -8.39
CA HIS A 84 -4.14 8.00 -8.95
C HIS A 84 -5.41 8.61 -9.55
N ALA A 85 -6.17 7.84 -10.32
CA ALA A 85 -7.41 8.30 -10.94
C ALA A 85 -8.48 8.63 -9.89
N ALA A 86 -8.61 7.81 -8.85
CA ALA A 86 -9.52 8.06 -7.74
C ALA A 86 -9.17 9.36 -7.01
N ARG A 87 -7.89 9.57 -6.66
CA ARG A 87 -7.43 10.79 -6.00
C ARG A 87 -7.60 12.04 -6.87
N ALA A 88 -7.36 11.94 -8.17
CA ALA A 88 -7.57 13.03 -9.11
C ALA A 88 -9.04 13.44 -9.20
N ARG A 89 -9.96 12.48 -9.20
CA ARG A 89 -11.41 12.73 -9.21
C ARG A 89 -11.89 13.33 -7.89
N ALA A 90 -11.45 12.81 -6.75
CA ALA A 90 -11.76 13.40 -5.44
C ALA A 90 -11.30 14.86 -5.35
N ALA A 91 -10.04 15.14 -5.72
CA ALA A 91 -9.50 16.49 -5.72
C ALA A 91 -10.28 17.44 -6.64
N LYS A 92 -10.69 16.97 -7.83
CA LYS A 92 -11.52 17.73 -8.75
C LYS A 92 -12.88 18.08 -8.14
N ASN A 93 -13.52 17.13 -7.46
CA ASN A 93 -14.81 17.35 -6.80
C ASN A 93 -14.70 18.36 -5.64
N ASP A 94 -13.58 18.32 -4.92
CA ASP A 94 -13.27 19.25 -3.82
C ASP A 94 -12.73 20.61 -4.31
N GLY A 95 -12.58 20.80 -5.63
CA GLY A 95 -12.06 22.03 -6.22
C GLY A 95 -10.58 22.29 -5.95
N VAL A 96 -9.82 21.26 -5.54
CA VAL A 96 -8.39 21.35 -5.22
C VAL A 96 -7.54 20.63 -6.26
N ARG A 97 -6.25 21.00 -6.34
CA ARG A 97 -5.32 20.24 -7.19
C ARG A 97 -4.96 18.93 -6.49
N PRO A 98 -4.96 17.79 -7.21
CA PRO A 98 -4.50 16.53 -6.62
C PRO A 98 -3.03 16.66 -6.20
N GLY A 99 -2.76 16.36 -4.93
CA GLY A 99 -1.40 16.25 -4.42
C GLY A 99 -0.65 15.08 -5.07
N ARG A 100 0.68 15.11 -4.98
CA ARG A 100 1.50 13.95 -5.36
C ARG A 100 1.21 12.78 -4.41
N ILE A 101 1.25 11.56 -4.95
CA ILE A 101 1.21 10.32 -4.18
C ILE A 101 2.65 9.79 -4.17
N SER A 102 3.17 9.53 -2.98
CA SER A 102 4.48 8.89 -2.78
C SER A 102 4.33 7.40 -2.49
N GLU A 103 5.42 6.64 -2.60
CA GLU A 103 5.46 5.23 -2.20
C GLU A 103 5.07 5.02 -0.74
N PHE A 104 5.35 6.00 0.12
CA PHE A 104 4.90 5.95 1.51
C PHE A 104 3.38 6.14 1.62
N ASP A 105 2.78 7.02 0.83
CA ASP A 105 1.32 7.17 0.79
C ASP A 105 0.64 5.91 0.24
N TYR A 106 1.28 5.24 -0.73
CA TYR A 106 0.82 3.96 -1.24
C TYR A 106 0.84 2.87 -0.18
N LEU A 107 1.96 2.73 0.53
CA LEU A 107 2.09 1.78 1.63
C LEU A 107 0.97 1.96 2.65
N LEU A 108 0.69 3.21 3.06
CA LEU A 108 -0.36 3.52 4.06
C LEU A 108 -1.79 3.41 3.51
N GLY A 109 -1.97 3.53 2.19
CA GLY A 109 -3.28 3.51 1.55
C GLY A 109 -3.83 2.11 1.27
N VAL A 110 -2.99 1.07 1.35
CA VAL A 110 -3.41 -0.32 1.11
C VAL A 110 -4.15 -0.87 2.32
N SER A 111 -5.36 -1.42 2.15
CA SER A 111 -6.15 -2.03 3.23
C SER A 111 -5.38 -3.16 3.93
N ASP A 112 -5.43 -3.16 5.26
CA ASP A 112 -4.83 -4.15 6.14
C ASP A 112 -5.50 -5.52 5.99
N MET A 113 -6.73 -5.59 5.49
CA MET A 113 -7.41 -6.88 5.25
C MET A 113 -6.89 -7.59 4.01
N THR A 114 -6.29 -6.83 3.09
CA THR A 114 -5.95 -7.30 1.76
C THR A 114 -4.45 -7.23 1.45
N ARG A 115 -3.67 -6.52 2.27
CA ARG A 115 -2.21 -6.50 2.17
C ARG A 115 -1.63 -7.91 2.34
N MET A 116 -0.80 -8.33 1.39
CA MET A 116 0.01 -9.54 1.54
C MET A 116 1.05 -9.34 2.64
N GLY A 117 1.12 -10.30 3.58
CA GLY A 117 2.06 -10.28 4.71
C GLY A 117 1.42 -9.81 6.03
N ALA A 118 2.13 -10.05 7.12
CA ALA A 118 1.63 -9.85 8.49
C ALA A 118 1.89 -8.43 9.05
N LEU A 119 2.41 -7.50 8.22
CA LEU A 119 2.73 -6.14 8.65
C LEU A 119 1.49 -5.24 8.63
N ARG A 120 1.27 -4.54 9.74
CA ARG A 120 0.16 -3.60 9.97
C ARG A 120 0.71 -2.30 10.51
N MET A 121 0.05 -1.18 10.23
CA MET A 121 0.57 0.14 10.60
C MET A 121 -0.44 0.97 11.37
N LYS A 122 0.06 1.68 12.38
CA LYS A 122 -0.69 2.65 13.19
C LYS A 122 0.04 3.98 13.17
N GLU A 123 -0.72 5.06 13.37
CA GLU A 123 -0.09 6.28 13.84
C GLU A 123 0.47 6.07 15.25
N PRO A 124 1.58 6.73 15.61
CA PRO A 124 2.14 6.62 16.95
C PRO A 124 1.11 6.92 18.03
N GLY A 125 0.93 5.98 18.96
CA GLY A 125 -0.06 6.08 20.04
C GLY A 125 -1.54 6.02 19.60
N SER A 126 -1.83 5.66 18.35
CA SER A 126 -3.20 5.39 17.89
C SER A 126 -3.57 3.93 18.14
N ASP A 127 -4.77 3.69 18.64
CA ASP A 127 -5.34 2.34 18.69
C ASP A 127 -5.99 1.92 17.37
N VAL A 128 -6.15 2.86 16.44
CA VAL A 128 -6.77 2.65 15.12
C VAL A 128 -5.71 2.33 14.08
N TRP A 129 -5.92 1.23 13.35
CA TRP A 129 -5.12 0.85 12.20
C TRP A 129 -5.30 1.85 11.05
N LEU A 130 -4.20 2.22 10.39
CA LEU A 130 -4.23 3.19 9.29
C LEU A 130 -5.02 2.69 8.07
N SER A 131 -5.21 1.38 7.95
CA SER A 131 -5.77 0.76 6.76
C SER A 131 -6.89 -0.26 7.07
N SER A 132 -7.68 -0.02 8.12
CA SER A 132 -8.82 -0.89 8.50
C SER A 132 -10.05 -0.84 7.58
N GLY A 133 -9.91 -0.48 6.30
CA GLY A 133 -11.03 -0.36 5.36
C GLY A 133 -11.57 -1.72 4.90
N ASP A 134 -12.89 -1.84 4.85
CA ASP A 134 -13.67 -3.04 4.47
C ASP A 134 -13.58 -3.44 2.96
N GLY A 135 -12.50 -3.08 2.27
CA GLY A 135 -12.31 -3.24 0.81
C GLY A 135 -12.12 -4.67 0.32
N VAL A 136 -12.75 -5.67 0.95
CA VAL A 136 -12.75 -7.05 0.45
C VAL A 136 -13.98 -7.22 -0.42
N ALA A 137 -13.78 -7.24 -1.74
CA ALA A 137 -14.86 -7.61 -2.65
C ALA A 137 -15.26 -9.08 -2.42
N ASP A 138 -16.56 -9.31 -2.30
CA ASP A 138 -17.12 -10.66 -2.21
C ASP A 138 -16.92 -11.39 -3.54
N MET A 139 -16.73 -12.71 -3.52
CA MET A 139 -16.54 -13.56 -4.71
C MET A 139 -17.72 -13.40 -5.70
N TYR A 140 -18.92 -13.06 -5.21
CA TYR A 140 -20.10 -12.78 -6.03
C TYR A 140 -20.03 -11.48 -6.85
N GLU A 141 -19.06 -10.60 -6.58
CA GLU A 141 -18.87 -9.34 -7.29
C GLU A 141 -17.86 -9.43 -8.46
N LEU A 142 -17.25 -10.59 -8.70
CA LEU A 142 -16.33 -10.85 -9.82
C LEU A 142 -16.82 -10.33 -11.18
N PRO A 143 -18.09 -10.52 -11.58
CA PRO A 143 -18.60 -9.97 -12.84
C PRO A 143 -18.59 -8.44 -12.86
N ARG A 144 -18.88 -7.78 -11.74
CA ARG A 144 -18.87 -6.33 -11.60
C ARG A 144 -17.45 -5.78 -11.66
N ILE A 145 -16.52 -6.43 -10.95
CA ILE A 145 -15.08 -6.10 -10.99
C ILE A 145 -14.56 -6.20 -12.42
N LEU A 146 -14.83 -7.31 -13.11
CA LEU A 146 -14.37 -7.52 -14.47
C LEU A 146 -14.96 -6.50 -15.45
N ALA A 147 -16.24 -6.15 -15.29
CA ALA A 147 -16.89 -5.14 -16.13
C ALA A 147 -16.27 -3.76 -15.91
N ALA A 148 -16.05 -3.36 -14.65
CA ALA A 148 -15.41 -2.09 -14.31
C ALA A 148 -13.96 -2.05 -14.82
N ALA A 149 -13.19 -3.12 -14.63
CA ALA A 149 -11.80 -3.23 -15.11
C ALA A 149 -11.71 -3.12 -16.64
N ARG A 150 -12.61 -3.81 -17.38
CA ARG A 150 -12.67 -3.69 -18.84
C ARG A 150 -12.99 -2.27 -19.30
N ARG A 151 -13.94 -1.60 -18.64
CA ARG A 151 -14.24 -0.19 -18.92
C ARG A 151 -13.04 0.70 -18.62
N TYR A 152 -12.30 0.41 -17.56
CA TYR A 152 -11.08 1.15 -17.22
C TYR A 152 -10.00 0.99 -18.29
N GLU A 153 -9.69 -0.23 -18.70
CA GLU A 153 -8.74 -0.52 -19.78
C GLU A 153 -9.16 0.11 -21.12
N ALA A 154 -10.47 0.11 -21.41
CA ALA A 154 -11.03 0.75 -22.60
C ALA A 154 -11.10 2.30 -22.53
N HIS A 155 -10.68 2.90 -21.41
CA HIS A 155 -10.79 4.35 -21.15
C HIS A 155 -12.26 4.87 -21.12
N GLU A 156 -13.21 4.00 -20.76
CA GLU A 156 -14.65 4.26 -20.68
C GLU A 156 -15.19 4.21 -19.23
N ALA A 157 -14.32 4.09 -18.23
CA ALA A 157 -14.73 3.95 -16.83
C ALA A 157 -15.38 5.22 -16.24
N THR A 158 -16.56 5.02 -15.64
CA THR A 158 -17.31 6.06 -14.92
C THR A 158 -16.66 6.41 -13.57
N ASP A 159 -17.10 7.50 -12.95
CA ASP A 159 -16.71 7.90 -11.59
C ASP A 159 -16.99 6.81 -10.55
N GLU A 160 -18.13 6.14 -10.69
CA GLU A 160 -18.49 4.99 -9.87
C GLU A 160 -17.55 3.80 -10.10
N ASP A 161 -17.19 3.51 -11.36
CA ASP A 161 -16.27 2.40 -11.68
C ASP A 161 -14.90 2.59 -11.03
N ILE A 162 -14.34 3.80 -11.06
CA ILE A 162 -13.02 4.07 -10.45
C ILE A 162 -13.11 4.08 -8.92
N ALA A 163 -14.18 4.62 -8.33
CA ALA A 163 -14.36 4.55 -6.89
C ALA A 163 -14.51 3.10 -6.42
N TYR A 164 -15.27 2.30 -7.15
CA TYR A 164 -15.44 0.87 -6.90
C TYR A 164 -14.11 0.12 -7.07
N LEU A 165 -13.42 0.28 -8.19
CA LEU A 165 -12.11 -0.34 -8.41
C LEU A 165 -11.09 0.11 -7.37
N ASN A 166 -11.06 1.37 -6.93
CA ASN A 166 -10.14 1.80 -5.88
C ASN A 166 -10.40 1.12 -4.54
N GLY A 167 -11.67 0.80 -4.22
CA GLY A 167 -12.02 0.04 -3.03
C GLY A 167 -11.68 -1.46 -3.13
N VAL A 168 -11.59 -2.01 -4.34
CA VAL A 168 -11.36 -3.45 -4.59
C VAL A 168 -9.94 -3.77 -5.04
N ALA A 169 -9.27 -2.90 -5.79
CA ALA A 169 -7.91 -3.06 -6.33
C ALA A 169 -6.88 -3.23 -5.21
N THR A 170 -7.21 -2.77 -4.02
CA THR A 170 -6.41 -3.02 -2.83
C THR A 170 -6.41 -4.50 -2.40
N SER A 171 -7.21 -5.37 -3.03
CA SER A 171 -7.38 -6.81 -2.79
C SER A 171 -6.37 -7.67 -3.55
N PRO A 172 -5.71 -8.67 -2.93
CA PRO A 172 -4.55 -9.39 -3.47
C PRO A 172 -4.91 -10.43 -4.55
N GLY A 173 -6.12 -10.35 -5.13
CA GLY A 173 -6.68 -11.31 -6.07
C GLY A 173 -6.69 -10.86 -7.54
N ALA A 174 -6.21 -9.65 -7.87
CA ALA A 174 -6.19 -9.17 -9.25
C ALA A 174 -5.13 -9.93 -10.07
N VAL A 175 -5.53 -11.06 -10.66
CA VAL A 175 -4.69 -11.89 -11.53
C VAL A 175 -4.14 -11.05 -12.70
N ARG A 176 -2.82 -10.94 -12.75
CA ARG A 176 -2.03 -10.40 -13.89
C ARG A 176 -2.47 -11.05 -15.21
N ARG A 177 -3.17 -10.33 -16.08
CA ARG A 177 -3.25 -10.69 -17.49
C ARG A 177 -2.17 -9.95 -18.25
N SER A 178 -1.09 -10.66 -18.56
CA SER A 178 -0.15 -10.21 -19.59
C SER A 178 -0.92 -10.05 -20.92
N PRO A 179 -0.75 -8.94 -21.66
CA PRO A 179 -1.38 -8.80 -22.97
C PRO A 179 -0.75 -9.85 -23.92
N GLN A 180 -1.47 -10.92 -24.20
CA GLN A 180 -1.14 -11.78 -25.33
C GLN A 180 -1.53 -11.03 -26.59
N SER A 181 -0.52 -10.65 -27.36
CA SER A 181 -0.64 -10.21 -28.74
C SER A 181 -1.45 -11.24 -29.53
N GLN A 182 -2.69 -10.89 -29.88
CA GLN A 182 -3.36 -11.54 -31.00
C GLN A 182 -2.66 -11.08 -32.27
N SER A 183 -1.62 -11.82 -32.68
CA SER A 183 -1.20 -11.84 -34.07
C SER A 183 -2.22 -12.71 -34.82
N ALA A 184 -3.17 -12.06 -35.48
CA ALA A 184 -4.03 -12.73 -36.45
C ALA A 184 -3.16 -13.27 -37.60
N ALA A 185 -3.41 -14.52 -37.97
CA ALA A 185 -2.96 -15.15 -39.20
C ALA A 185 -4.01 -14.96 -40.30
#